data_AF-A0A9E2NM61-F1
#
_entry.id   AF-A0A9E2NM61-F1
#
_cell.length_a   1.000
_cell.length_b   1.000
_cell.length_c   1.000
_cell.angle_alpha   90.00
_cell.angle_beta   90.00
_cell.angle_gamma   90.00
#
_symmetry.space_group_name_H-M   'P 1'
#
loop_
_entity.id
_entity.type
_entity.pdbx_description
1 polymer ?
#
loop_
_entity_poly.entity_id
_entity_poly.type
_entity_poly.pdbx_seq_one_letter_code
_entity_poly.pdbx_strand_id
1 'polypeptide(L)' 'MQARPIIRLLTCGSVDDGKSTLIGRLLVETDSVPHDTVSSARSVRRAGSIIPAGEIDFSLLTDGLE' A
#
# COMPACT_ATOMS: atom_id res chain seq x y z
N MET A 1 17.70 -19.72 18.21
CA MET A 1 16.93 -18.86 17.29
C MET A 1 17.52 -17.45 17.36
N GLN A 2 18.03 -16.91 16.26
CA GLN A 2 18.38 -15.48 16.22
C GLN A 2 17.07 -14.67 16.17
N ALA A 3 16.96 -13.64 17.00
CA ALA A 3 15.84 -12.71 16.93
C ALA A 3 15.95 -11.93 15.61
N ARG A 4 14.87 -11.91 14.82
CA ARG A 4 14.84 -11.03 13.64
C ARG A 4 14.79 -9.58 14.14
N PRO A 5 15.62 -8.67 13.59
CA PRO A 5 15.55 -7.26 13.95
C PRO A 5 14.16 -6.70 13.62
N ILE A 6 13.57 -5.98 14.56
CA ILE A 6 12.26 -5.33 14.39
C ILE A 6 12.51 -3.90 13.90
N ILE A 7 11.91 -3.56 12.76
CA ILE A 7 11.89 -2.19 12.23
C ILE A 7 10.53 -1.58 12.58
N ARG A 8 10.53 -0.38 13.16
CA ARG A 8 9.35 0.44 13.36
C ARG A 8 9.42 1.62 12.40
N LEU A 9 8.47 1.71 11.48
CA LEU A 9 8.41 2.76 10.46
C LEU A 9 7.25 3.72 10.76
N LEU A 10 7.48 5.02 10.57
CA LEU A 10 6.47 6.07 10.58
C LEU A 10 6.68 6.93 9.34
N THR A 11 5.61 7.19 8.60
CA THR A 11 5.59 8.20 7.53
C THR A 11 4.84 9.44 8.01
N CYS A 12 5.40 10.62 7.82
CA CYS A 12 4.74 11.91 8.10
C CYS A 12 4.94 12.87 6.91
N GLY A 13 4.05 13.85 6.76
CA GLY A 13 4.01 14.74 5.58
C GLY A 13 2.59 15.07 5.12
N SER A 14 2.47 15.95 4.13
CA SER A 14 1.20 16.35 3.50
C SER A 14 0.47 15.15 2.89
N VAL A 15 -0.86 15.25 2.73
CA VAL A 15 -1.69 14.20 2.14
C VAL A 15 -1.15 13.76 0.78
N ASP A 16 -0.71 14.71 -0.04
CA ASP A 16 -0.23 14.49 -1.41
C ASP A 16 1.18 13.88 -1.49
N ASP A 17 1.91 13.75 -0.37
CA ASP A 17 3.28 13.20 -0.34
C ASP A 17 3.32 11.68 -0.55
N GLY A 18 2.17 11.03 -0.76
CA GLY A 18 2.12 9.60 -1.12
C GLY A 18 2.47 8.64 0.01
N LYS A 19 2.34 9.06 1.28
CA LYS A 19 2.64 8.25 2.48
C LYS A 19 1.97 6.87 2.46
N SER A 20 0.66 6.86 2.21
CA SER A 20 -0.16 5.64 2.10
C SER A 20 0.31 4.75 0.95
N THR A 21 0.66 5.36 -0.20
CA THR A 21 1.21 4.64 -1.36
C THR A 21 2.54 3.97 -1.01
N LEU A 22 3.43 4.63 -0.27
CA LEU A 22 4.71 4.07 0.16
C LEU A 22 4.51 2.87 1.10
N ILE A 23 3.66 3.01 2.12
CA ILE A 23 3.35 1.91 3.05
C ILE A 23 2.71 0.75 2.30
N GLY A 24 1.71 1.00 1.45
CA GLY A 24 1.04 -0.02 0.65
C GLY A 24 2.01 -0.78 -0.26
N ARG A 25 2.97 -0.07 -0.87
CA ARG A 25 4.02 -0.69 -1.70
C ARG A 25 4.94 -1.61 -0.89
N LEU A 26 5.40 -1.15 0.27
CA LEU A 26 6.22 -1.96 1.17
C LEU A 26 5.48 -3.26 1.55
N LEU A 27 4.21 -3.15 1.94
CA LEU A 27 3.40 -4.29 2.33
C LEU A 27 3.22 -5.32 1.20
N VAL A 28 3.09 -4.87 -0.06
CA VAL A 28 3.02 -5.78 -1.22
C VAL A 28 4.37 -6.41 -1.51
N GLU A 29 5.45 -5.61 -1.52
CA GLU A 29 6.80 -6.10 -1.85
C GLU A 29 7.34 -7.06 -0.78
N THR A 30 6.87 -6.97 0.46
CA THR A 30 7.19 -7.92 1.55
C THR A 30 6.20 -9.08 1.66
N ASP A 31 5.33 -9.29 0.66
CA ASP A 31 4.31 -10.35 0.63
C ASP A 31 3.46 -10.40 1.92
N SER A 32 3.15 -9.22 2.46
CA SER A 32 2.45 -9.06 3.74
C SER A 32 0.96 -8.80 3.57
N VAL A 33 0.46 -8.80 2.34
CA VAL A 33 -0.94 -8.55 1.97
C VAL A 33 -1.49 -9.74 1.19
N PRO A 34 -2.69 -10.24 1.53
CA PRO A 34 -3.35 -11.30 0.77
C PRO A 34 -3.47 -11.00 -0.74
N HIS A 35 -3.23 -11.99 -1.59
CA HIS A 35 -3.19 -11.81 -3.05
C HIS A 35 -4.53 -11.35 -3.65
N ASP A 36 -5.66 -11.71 -3.04
CA ASP A 36 -6.99 -11.24 -3.42
C ASP A 36 -7.14 -9.73 -3.20
N THR A 37 -6.59 -9.21 -2.10
CA THR A 37 -6.54 -7.79 -1.76
C THR A 37 -5.60 -7.03 -2.70
N VAL A 38 -4.45 -7.62 -3.06
CA VAL A 38 -3.58 -7.04 -4.10
C VAL A 38 -4.30 -7.01 -5.45
N SER A 39 -5.07 -8.06 -5.77
CA SER A 39 -5.83 -8.14 -7.02
C SER A 39 -6.96 -7.12 -7.07
N SER A 40 -7.66 -6.87 -5.96
CA SER A 40 -8.67 -5.81 -5.89
C SER A 40 -8.06 -4.42 -6.06
N ALA A 41 -6.87 -4.17 -5.51
CA ALA A 41 -6.14 -2.91 -5.73
C ALA A 41 -5.68 -2.69 -7.18
N ARG A 42 -5.66 -3.75 -8.02
CA ARG A 42 -5.42 -3.63 -9.47
C ARG A 42 -6.67 -3.27 -10.27
N SER A 43 -7.86 -3.64 -9.79
CA SER A 43 -9.12 -3.47 -10.50
C SER A 43 -9.94 -2.27 -10.02
N VAL A 44 -9.86 -1.93 -8.74
CA VAL A 44 -10.57 -0.79 -8.15
C VAL A 44 -9.89 0.52 -8.52
N ARG A 45 -10.70 1.51 -8.89
CA ARG A 45 -10.24 2.86 -9.23
C ARG A 45 -11.12 3.90 -8.57
N ARG A 46 -10.48 4.86 -7.89
CA ARG A 46 -11.15 6.08 -7.44
C ARG A 46 -11.43 6.98 -8.64
N ALA A 47 -12.48 7.79 -8.53
CA ALA A 47 -12.78 8.80 -9.54
C ALA A 47 -11.58 9.75 -9.71
N GLY A 48 -11.14 9.97 -10.95
CA GLY A 48 -9.97 10.80 -11.25
C GLY A 48 -8.62 10.11 -11.05
N SER A 49 -8.58 8.79 -10.83
CA SER A 49 -7.32 8.04 -10.76
C SER A 49 -6.50 8.19 -12.04
N ILE A 50 -5.22 8.52 -11.89
CA ILE A 50 -4.22 8.60 -12.98
C ILE A 50 -3.48 7.28 -13.18
N ILE A 51 -3.76 6.26 -12.37
CA ILE A 51 -3.07 4.97 -12.39
C ILE A 51 -3.63 4.12 -13.55
N PRO A 52 -2.78 3.62 -14.46
CA PRO A 52 -3.21 2.80 -15.59
C PRO A 52 -4.05 1.60 -15.17
N ALA A 53 -5.02 1.19 -16.00
CA ALA A 53 -5.81 0.00 -15.72
C ALA A 53 -4.92 -1.25 -15.60
N GLY A 54 -5.13 -2.06 -14.56
CA GLY A 54 -4.33 -3.27 -14.29
C GLY A 54 -3.12 -3.06 -13.37
N GLU A 55 -2.67 -1.81 -13.21
CA GLU A 55 -1.61 -1.48 -12.24
C GLU A 55 -2.13 -1.44 -10.80
N ILE A 56 -1.27 -1.65 -9.81
CA ILE A 56 -1.70 -1.58 -8.40
C ILE A 56 -1.85 -0.11 -7.99
N ASP A 57 -3.01 0.25 -7.44
CA ASP A 57 -3.14 1.45 -6.61
C ASP A 57 -2.82 1.11 -5.15
N PHE A 58 -1.56 1.31 -4.76
CA PHE A 58 -1.06 0.95 -3.42
C PHE A 58 -1.75 1.73 -2.30
N SER A 59 -2.31 2.91 -2.59
CA SER A 59 -2.97 3.72 -1.58
C SER A 59 -4.27 3.09 -1.05
N LEU A 60 -4.88 2.19 -1.84
CA LEU A 60 -6.09 1.46 -1.46
C LEU A 60 -5.84 0.40 -0.38
N LEU A 61 -4.60 -0.08 -0.25
CA LEU A 61 -4.25 -1.16 0.70
C LEU A 61 -4.18 -0.68 2.15
N THR A 62 -4.08 0.62 2.33
CA THR A 62 -4.03 1.28 3.64
C THR A 62 -5.29 2.11 3.91
N ASP A 63 -6.27 2.06 3.00
CA ASP A 63 -7.53 2.78 3.13
C ASP A 63 -8.40 2.07 4.18
N GLY A 64 -8.78 2.77 5.25
CA GLY A 64 -9.53 2.20 6.38
C GLY A 64 -8.70 1.70 7.57
N LEU A 65 -7.38 1.98 7.61
CA LEU A 65 -6.61 1.89 8.85
C LEU A 65 -6.95 3.11 9.73
N GLU A 66 -7.93 2.97 10.62
CA GLU A 66 -8.14 3.88 11.76
C GLU A 66 -7.18 3.60 12.92
#